data_AF-A0A0D8LA04-F1
#
_entry.id   AF-A0A0D8LA04-F1
#
_cell.length_a   1.000
_cell.length_b   1.000
_cell.length_c   1.000
_cell.angle_alpha   90.00
_cell.angle_beta   90.00
_cell.angle_gamma   90.00
#
_symmetry.space_group_name_H-M   'P 1'
#
loop_
_entity.id
_entity.type
_entity.pdbx_description
1 polymer ?
#
loop_
_entity_poly.entity_id
_entity_poly.type
_entity_poly.pdbx_seq_one_letter_code
_entity_poly.pdbx_strand_id
1 'polypeptide(L)' 'MSYKDDLKEMMTEMQEIIHNYVGNNAKTKISVNENRLSISIGIEGVSDIDISISKNKPSETHDTRKQ' A
#
# COMPACT_ATOMS: atom_id res chain seq x y z
N MET A 1 17.97 14.32 3.40
CA MET A 1 17.18 13.10 3.17
C MET A 1 16.16 13.38 2.07
N SER A 2 15.97 12.45 1.15
CA SER A 2 15.04 12.57 0.03
C SER A 2 13.75 11.82 0.35
N TYR A 3 12.60 12.31 -0.12
CA TYR A 3 11.29 11.64 0.00
C TYR A 3 11.29 10.18 -0.49
N LYS A 4 12.20 9.84 -1.42
CA LYS A 4 12.36 8.46 -1.92
C LYS A 4 13.03 7.52 -0.90
N ASP A 5 13.86 8.05 -0.01
CA ASP A 5 14.54 7.27 1.03
C ASP A 5 13.56 6.94 2.15
N ASP A 6 12.77 7.92 2.60
CA ASP A 6 11.72 7.74 3.62
C ASP A 6 10.67 6.69 3.18
N LEU A 7 10.31 6.68 1.89
CA LEU A 7 9.40 5.67 1.33
C LEU A 7 9.98 4.25 1.35
N LYS A 8 11.29 4.11 1.12
CA LYS A 8 11.95 2.79 1.18
C LYS A 8 12.04 2.28 2.61
N GLU A 9 12.33 3.17 3.56
CA GLU A 9 12.38 2.84 4.98
C GLU A 9 11.00 2.34 5.45
N MET A 10 9.94 3.09 5.14
CA MET A 10 8.56 2.69 5.45
C MET A 10 8.17 1.34 4.82
N MET A 11 8.56 1.08 3.57
CA MET A 11 8.33 -0.23 2.94
C MET A 11 9.07 -1.37 3.65
N THR A 12 10.30 -1.11 4.11
CA THR A 12 11.13 -2.09 4.81
C THR A 12 10.49 -2.44 6.16
N GLU A 13 10.13 -1.43 6.95
CA GLU A 13 9.44 -1.63 8.24
C GLU A 13 8.12 -2.40 8.05
N MET A 14 7.36 -2.08 7.01
CA MET A 14 6.10 -2.76 6.75
C MET A 14 6.28 -4.23 6.35
N GLN A 15 7.36 -4.55 5.61
CA GLN A 15 7.73 -5.94 5.34
C GLN A 15 8.09 -6.69 6.62
N GLU A 16 8.87 -6.07 7.52
CA GLU A 16 9.23 -6.68 8.81
C GLU A 16 8.01 -6.94 9.69
N ILE A 17 7.07 -5.99 9.77
CA ILE A 17 5.80 -6.18 10.47
C ILE A 17 5.06 -7.39 9.90
N ILE A 18 4.90 -7.47 8.57
CA ILE A 18 4.20 -8.59 7.93
C ILE A 18 4.91 -9.92 8.23
N HIS A 19 6.24 -9.98 8.14
CA HIS A 19 7.00 -11.19 8.46
C HIS A 19 6.86 -11.59 9.94
N ASN A 20 6.81 -10.65 10.86
CA ASN A 20 6.66 -10.93 12.29
C ASN A 20 5.27 -11.49 12.64
N TYR A 21 4.21 -11.02 11.97
CA TYR A 21 2.85 -11.49 12.24
C TYR A 21 2.46 -12.74 11.45
N VAL A 22 2.91 -12.85 10.21
CA VAL A 22 2.50 -13.91 9.28
C VAL A 22 3.54 -15.04 9.21
N GLY A 23 4.78 -14.76 9.60
CA GLY A 23 5.91 -15.68 9.55
C GLY A 23 6.78 -15.48 8.31
N ASN A 24 8.05 -15.90 8.43
CA ASN A 24 9.08 -15.73 7.38
C ASN A 24 8.78 -16.47 6.06
N ASN A 25 7.75 -17.32 6.02
CA ASN A 25 7.33 -18.01 4.80
C ASN A 25 6.38 -17.19 3.93
N ALA A 26 5.91 -16.03 4.43
CA ALA A 26 5.06 -15.13 3.68
C ALA A 26 5.84 -14.43 2.56
N LYS A 27 5.33 -14.50 1.33
CA LYS A 27 5.85 -13.73 0.20
C LYS A 27 5.16 -12.39 0.16
N THR A 28 5.89 -11.33 0.51
CA THR A 28 5.35 -9.97 0.56
C THR A 28 5.84 -9.14 -0.62
N LYS A 29 4.93 -8.49 -1.34
CA LYS A 29 5.24 -7.53 -2.39
C LYS A 29 4.57 -6.19 -2.10
N ILE A 30 5.38 -5.15 -1.94
CA ILE A 30 4.90 -3.77 -1.75
C ILE A 30 5.27 -2.96 -2.99
N SER A 31 4.34 -2.14 -3.47
CA SER A 31 4.56 -1.26 -4.61
C SER A 31 3.83 0.06 -4.40
N VAL A 32 4.56 1.17 -4.52
CA VAL A 32 4.00 2.52 -4.44
C VAL A 32 4.25 3.22 -5.77
N ASN A 33 3.19 3.83 -6.30
CA ASN A 33 3.28 4.83 -7.34
C ASN A 33 2.54 6.10 -6.91
N GLU A 34 2.48 7.11 -7.77
CA GLU A 34 1.93 8.44 -7.45
C GLU A 34 0.49 8.40 -6.94
N ASN A 35 -0.29 7.40 -7.38
CA ASN A 35 -1.72 7.29 -7.15
C ASN A 35 -2.14 6.11 -6.29
N ARG A 36 -1.26 5.11 -6.10
CA ARG A 36 -1.63 3.84 -5.46
C ARG A 36 -0.50 3.25 -4.63
N LEU A 37 -0.84 2.85 -3.41
CA LEU A 37 -0.10 1.88 -2.60
C LEU A 37 -0.75 0.51 -2.80
N SER A 38 0.05 -0.49 -3.14
CA SER A 38 -0.38 -1.90 -3.25
C SER A 38 0.50 -2.78 -2.38
N ILE A 39 -0.13 -3.68 -1.62
CA ILE A 39 0.53 -4.67 -0.78
C ILE A 39 -0.12 -6.02 -1.10
N SER A 40 0.67 -6.99 -1.50
CA SER A 40 0.25 -8.37 -1.71
C SER A 40 1.03 -9.28 -0.76
N ILE A 41 0.32 -10.14 -0.04
CA ILE A 41 0.89 -11.08 0.93
C ILE A 41 0.40 -12.48 0.55
N GLY A 42 1.32 -13.30 0.05
CA GLY A 42 1.06 -14.70 -0.27
C GLY A 42 1.55 -15.61 0.86
N ILE A 43 0.68 -16.50 1.33
CA ILE A 43 0.98 -17.43 2.44
C ILE A 43 0.64 -18.83 1.94
N GLU A 44 1.61 -19.74 1.99
CA GLU A 44 1.38 -21.11 1.53
C GLU A 44 0.28 -21.79 2.36
N GLY A 45 -0.68 -22.41 1.67
CA GLY A 45 -1.83 -23.08 2.30
C GLY A 45 -2.96 -22.15 2.74
N VAL A 46 -2.87 -20.84 2.47
CA VAL A 46 -3.92 -19.84 2.75
C VAL A 46 -4.18 -19.03 1.47
N SER A 47 -5.35 -18.39 1.39
CA SER A 47 -5.63 -17.42 0.32
C SER A 47 -4.73 -16.18 0.44
N ASP A 48 -4.31 -15.66 -0.71
CA ASP A 48 -3.54 -14.43 -0.78
C ASP A 48 -4.35 -13.23 -0.24
N ILE A 49 -3.64 -12.29 0.39
CA ILE A 49 -4.20 -11.03 0.89
C ILE A 49 -3.69 -9.89 0.03
N ASP A 50 -4.61 -9.19 -0.64
CA ASP A 50 -4.32 -8.01 -1.45
C ASP A 50 -4.95 -6.75 -0.84
N ILE A 51 -4.10 -5.77 -0.52
CA ILE A 51 -4.51 -4.45 -0.04
C ILE A 51 -4.12 -3.41 -1.08
N SER A 52 -5.08 -2.61 -1.52
CA SER A 52 -4.84 -1.51 -2.47
C SER A 52 -5.50 -0.23 -1.97
N ILE A 53 -4.68 0.81 -1.76
CA ILE A 53 -5.13 2.13 -1.35
C ILE A 53 -4.81 3.08 -2.49
N SER A 54 -5.85 3.68 -3.08
CA SER A 54 -5.74 4.69 -4.12
C SER A 54 -6.02 6.07 -3.57
N LYS A 55 -5.25 7.07 -4.01
CA LYS A 55 -5.65 8.47 -3.87
C LYS A 55 -6.87 8.70 -4.77
N ASN A 56 -8.01 9.04 -4.19
CA ASN A 56 -9.10 9.59 -5.00
C ASN A 56 -8.60 10.90 -5.61
N LYS A 57 -8.96 11.15 -6.89
CA LYS A 57 -8.86 12.52 -7.42
C LYS A 57 -9.59 13.44 -6.44
N PRO A 58 -9.11 14.69 -6.23
CA PRO A 58 -9.94 15.69 -5.57
C PRO A 58 -11.28 15.65 -6.30
N SER A 59 -12.36 15.35 -5.57
CA SER A 59 -13.70 15.46 -6.13
C SER A 59 -13.81 16.87 -6.69
N GLU A 60 -14.03 17.00 -8.01
CA GLU A 60 -14.55 18.23 -8.58
C GLU A 60 -15.78 18.55 -7.73
N THR A 61 -15.68 19.59 -6.91
CA THR A 61 -16.86 20.23 -6.33
C THR A 61 -17.72 20.64 -7.51
N HIS A 62 -18.74 19.83 -7.80
CA HIS A 62 -19.89 20.31 -8.54
C HIS A 62 -20.46 21.46 -7.72
N ASP A 63 -20.05 22.67 -8.06
CA ASP A 63 -20.61 23.91 -7.56
C ASP A 63 -22.07 23.95 -8.05
N THR A 64 -22.98 23.32 -7.30
CA THR A 64 -24.43 23.41 -7.53
C THR A 64 -24.96 24.76 -7.05
N ARG A 65 -24.26 25.84 -7.37
CA ARG A 65 -24.68 27.21 -7.09
C ARG A 65 -24.94 27.93 -8.40
N LYS A 66 -26.00 27.50 -9.08
CA LYS A 66 -26.90 28.30 -9.94
C LYS A 66 -27.87 27.36 -10.64
N GLN A 67 -29.08 27.24 -10.10
CA GLN A 67 -30.30 27.78 -10.71
C GLN A 67 -31.47 27.62 -9.75
#